data_AF-A0A839S7A6-F1
#
_entry.id   AF-A0A839S7A6-F1
#
_cell.length_a   1.000
_cell.length_b   1.000
_cell.length_c   1.000
_cell.angle_alpha   90.00
_cell.angle_beta   90.00
_cell.angle_gamma   90.00
#
_symmetry.space_group_name_H-M   'P 1'
#
loop_
_entity.id
_entity.type
_entity.pdbx_description
1 polymer ?
#
loop_
_entity_poly.entity_id
_entity_poly.type
_entity_poly.pdbx_seq_one_letter_code
_entity_poly.pdbx_strand_id
1 'polypeptide(L)'
;MLAFGIWARWDPVGFADFANWPHHAHFLHDAGVFQIGIGLTMLAALLWRDTIAVVLAGFVVTNTFHAVNHVLDLHRGGNTADPWLLLALSAVGAVGVVLRVRQLGRRSRMQETTGGGRP
;
A
#
# COMPACT_ATOMS: atom_id res chain seq x y z
N MET A 1 1.63 -10.57 -8.54
CA MET A 1 1.84 -9.11 -8.59
C MET A 1 3.21 -8.70 -8.07
N LEU A 2 3.70 -9.23 -6.94
CA LEU A 2 5.02 -8.88 -6.40
C LEU A 2 6.18 -9.01 -7.40
N ALA A 3 6.32 -10.16 -8.07
CA ALA A 3 7.42 -10.40 -9.01
C ALA A 3 7.44 -9.40 -10.17
N PHE A 4 6.31 -9.23 -10.87
CA PHE A 4 6.18 -8.25 -11.96
C PHE A 4 6.34 -6.81 -11.48
N GLY A 5 5.84 -6.48 -10.29
CA GLY A 5 6.00 -5.14 -9.73
C GLY A 5 7.45 -4.81 -9.37
N ILE A 6 8.19 -5.78 -8.82
CA ILE A 6 9.64 -5.64 -8.56
C ILE A 6 10.39 -5.48 -9.88
N TRP A 7 10.05 -6.27 -10.90
CA TRP A 7 10.68 -6.18 -12.22
C TRP A 7 10.45 -4.80 -12.86
N ALA A 8 9.19 -4.36 -12.95
CA ALA A 8 8.84 -3.05 -13.51
C ALA A 8 9.53 -1.88 -12.78
N ARG A 9 9.81 -2.03 -11.48
CA ARG A 9 10.51 -1.02 -10.68
C ARG A 9 12.03 -1.07 -10.82
N TRP A 10 12.64 -2.25 -10.95
CA TRP A 10 14.10 -2.40 -10.93
C TRP A 10 14.73 -2.38 -12.33
N ASP A 11 14.04 -2.98 -13.30
CA ASP A 11 14.42 -3.02 -14.71
C ASP A 11 13.20 -2.63 -15.57
N PRO A 12 12.85 -1.33 -15.60
CA PRO A 12 11.71 -0.85 -16.37
C PRO A 12 11.89 -1.07 -17.88
N VAL A 13 13.14 -1.15 -18.37
CA VAL A 13 13.42 -1.37 -19.80
C VAL A 13 13.04 -2.79 -20.18
N GLY A 14 13.61 -3.80 -19.50
CA GLY A 14 13.28 -5.20 -19.79
C GLY A 14 11.82 -5.54 -19.54
N PHE A 15 11.20 -4.93 -18.52
CA PHE A 15 9.76 -5.09 -18.29
C PHE A 15 8.93 -4.52 -19.44
N ALA A 16 9.25 -3.32 -19.93
CA ALA A 16 8.56 -2.70 -21.06
C ALA A 16 8.69 -3.52 -22.35
N ASP A 17 9.88 -4.03 -22.64
CA ASP A 17 10.12 -4.91 -23.79
C ASP A 17 9.27 -6.17 -23.72
N PHE A 18 9.24 -6.82 -22.55
CA PHE A 18 8.40 -7.99 -22.30
C PHE A 18 6.91 -7.68 -22.42
N ALA A 19 6.47 -6.54 -21.87
CA ALA A 19 5.08 -6.11 -21.90
C ALA A 19 4.66 -5.54 -23.27
N ASN A 20 5.59 -5.41 -24.22
CA ASN A 20 5.40 -4.72 -25.50
C ASN A 20 4.79 -3.31 -25.30
N TRP A 21 5.40 -2.54 -24.40
CA TRP A 21 4.94 -1.22 -23.98
C TRP A 21 6.05 -0.17 -24.14
N PRO A 22 5.73 1.11 -24.44
CA PRO A 22 6.75 2.15 -24.54
C PRO A 22 7.53 2.36 -23.23
N HIS A 23 8.82 2.66 -23.34
CA HIS A 23 9.67 2.94 -22.18
C HIS A 23 9.30 4.29 -21.52
N HIS A 24 8.45 4.23 -20.50
CA HIS A 24 8.14 5.33 -19.62
C HIS A 24 8.60 5.00 -18.20
N ALA A 25 9.89 5.19 -17.90
CA ALA A 25 10.52 4.70 -16.67
C ALA A 25 9.80 5.15 -15.38
N HIS A 26 9.45 6.44 -15.27
CA HIS A 26 8.70 6.95 -14.12
C HIS A 26 7.35 6.24 -13.94
N PHE A 27 6.60 6.10 -15.03
CA PHE A 27 5.32 5.39 -15.03
C PHE A 27 5.47 3.91 -14.68
N LEU A 28 6.51 3.24 -15.17
CA LEU A 28 6.77 1.84 -14.89
C LEU A 28 7.20 1.61 -13.44
N HIS A 29 7.96 2.54 -12.86
CA HIS A 29 8.24 2.52 -11.43
C HIS A 29 6.95 2.67 -10.60
N ASP A 30 6.05 3.57 -10.98
CA ASP A 30 4.74 3.73 -10.32
C ASP A 30 3.89 2.47 -10.45
N ALA A 31 3.74 1.94 -11.67
CA ALA A 31 3.05 0.69 -11.93
C ALA A 31 3.66 -0.46 -11.10
N GLY A 32 4.99 -0.50 -10.99
CA GLY A 32 5.72 -1.44 -10.16
C GLY A 32 5.35 -1.33 -8.68
N VAL A 33 5.35 -0.11 -8.12
CA VAL A 33 4.92 0.15 -6.75
C VAL A 33 3.47 -0.27 -6.50
N PHE A 34 2.54 0.05 -7.41
CA PHE A 34 1.14 -0.36 -7.28
C PHE A 34 0.97 -1.89 -7.34
N GLN A 35 1.69 -2.58 -8.23
CA GLN A 35 1.66 -4.04 -8.29
C GLN A 35 2.24 -4.69 -7.02
N ILE A 36 3.33 -4.14 -6.47
CA ILE A 36 3.87 -4.57 -5.18
C ILE A 36 2.80 -4.37 -4.09
N GLY A 37 2.17 -3.21 -4.05
CA GLY A 37 1.08 -2.86 -3.14
C GLY A 37 -0.09 -3.83 -3.17
N ILE A 38 -0.58 -4.16 -4.37
CA ILE A 38 -1.63 -5.18 -4.57
C ILE A 38 -1.17 -6.53 -4.01
N GLY A 39 0.06 -6.96 -4.33
CA GLY A 39 0.62 -8.21 -3.84
C GLY A 39 0.70 -8.28 -2.31
N LEU A 40 1.20 -7.23 -1.66
CA LEU A 40 1.27 -7.14 -0.21
C LEU A 40 -0.12 -7.10 0.44
N THR A 41 -1.08 -6.40 -0.17
CA THR A 41 -2.47 -6.34 0.32
C THR A 41 -3.14 -7.71 0.26
N MET A 42 -2.93 -8.46 -0.83
CA MET A 42 -3.42 -9.83 -0.96
C MET A 42 -2.82 -10.75 0.11
N LEU A 43 -1.53 -10.63 0.41
CA LEU A 43 -0.89 -11.37 1.50
C LEU A 43 -1.46 -10.97 2.87
N ALA A 44 -1.66 -9.67 3.12
CA ALA A 44 -2.28 -9.18 4.35
C ALA A 44 -3.71 -9.72 4.53
N ALA A 45 -4.46 -9.87 3.44
CA ALA A 45 -5.81 -10.47 3.47
C ALA A 45 -5.82 -11.95 3.92
N LEU A 46 -4.69 -12.66 3.80
CA LEU A 46 -4.56 -14.02 4.33
C LEU A 46 -4.31 -14.02 5.85
N LEU A 47 -3.70 -12.96 6.38
CA LEU A 47 -3.29 -12.85 7.78
C LEU A 47 -4.35 -12.18 8.65
N TRP A 48 -5.08 -11.22 8.10
CA TRP A 48 -6.05 -10.41 8.85
C TRP A 48 -7.48 -10.71 8.39
N ARG A 49 -8.41 -10.81 9.35
CA ARG A 49 -9.83 -11.07 9.08
C ARG A 49 -10.63 -9.81 8.78
N ASP A 50 -10.11 -8.64 9.14
CA ASP A 50 -10.82 -7.37 8.97
C ASP A 50 -10.48 -6.70 7.63
N THR A 51 -11.42 -6.74 6.69
CA THR A 51 -11.22 -6.18 5.33
C THR A 51 -10.89 -4.69 5.36
N ILE A 52 -11.47 -3.91 6.28
CA ILE A 52 -11.22 -2.47 6.39
C ILE A 52 -9.76 -2.22 6.81
N ALA A 53 -9.27 -2.94 7.84
CA ALA A 53 -7.88 -2.84 8.26
C ALA A 53 -6.91 -3.26 7.14
N VAL A 54 -7.23 -4.32 6.40
CA VAL A 54 -6.42 -4.80 5.26
C VAL A 54 -6.31 -3.74 4.17
N VAL A 55 -7.43 -3.16 3.74
CA VAL A 55 -7.44 -2.16 2.67
C VAL A 55 -6.73 -0.88 3.09
N LEU A 56 -6.96 -0.40 4.33
CA LEU A 56 -6.28 0.79 4.84
C LEU A 56 -4.77 0.57 4.97
N ALA A 57 -4.34 -0.59 5.48
CA ALA A 57 -2.92 -0.91 5.58
C ALA A 57 -2.26 -1.05 4.19
N GLY A 58 -2.93 -1.73 3.27
CA GLY A 58 -2.50 -1.84 1.87
C GLY A 58 -2.34 -0.48 1.20
N PHE A 59 -3.33 0.40 1.37
CA PHE A 59 -3.27 1.78 0.90
C PHE A 59 -2.08 2.54 1.48
N VAL A 60 -1.88 2.52 2.80
CA VAL A 60 -0.77 3.23 3.45
C VAL A 60 0.59 2.78 2.93
N VAL A 61 0.81 1.47 2.83
CA VAL A 61 2.07 0.91 2.32
C VAL A 61 2.31 1.33 0.88
N THR A 62 1.32 1.13 0.01
CA THR A 62 1.43 1.41 -1.42
C THR A 62 1.64 2.90 -1.68
N ASN A 63 0.82 3.75 -1.06
CA ASN A 63 0.85 5.19 -1.26
C ASN A 63 2.12 5.83 -0.67
N THR A 64 2.67 5.28 0.42
CA THR A 64 3.96 5.72 0.95
C THR A 64 5.11 5.35 0.02
N PHE A 65 5.12 4.14 -0.53
CA PHE A 65 6.12 3.77 -1.53
C PHE A 65 5.99 4.59 -2.81
N HIS A 66 4.78 4.99 -3.18
CA HIS A 66 4.55 5.86 -4.33
C HIS A 66 5.08 7.28 -4.07
N ALA A 67 4.87 7.82 -2.86
CA ALA A 67 5.49 9.08 -2.44
C ALA A 67 7.02 9.01 -2.53
N VAL A 68 7.63 7.93 -2.03
CA VAL A 68 9.09 7.69 -2.14
C VAL A 68 9.51 7.60 -3.61
N ASN A 69 8.72 6.96 -4.45
CA ASN A 69 9.00 6.86 -5.88
C ASN A 69 9.08 8.24 -6.53
N HIS A 70 8.12 9.12 -6.24
CA HIS A 70 8.13 10.50 -6.71
C HIS A 70 9.34 11.31 -6.22
N VAL A 71 9.82 11.07 -4.99
CA VAL A 71 11.07 11.70 -4.53
C VAL A 71 12.27 11.23 -5.36
N LEU A 72 12.39 9.92 -5.59
CA LEU A 72 13.52 9.33 -6.32
C LEU A 72 13.51 9.71 -7.81
N ASP A 73 12.32 9.81 -8.39
CA ASP A 73 12.12 10.11 -9.81
C ASP A 73 11.86 11.58 -10.10
N LEU A 74 12.03 12.49 -9.14
CA LEU A 74 11.74 13.91 -9.35
C LEU A 74 12.53 14.51 -10.53
N HIS A 75 13.73 13.99 -10.79
CA HIS A 75 14.58 14.37 -11.91
C HIS A 75 14.09 13.85 -13.28
N ARG A 76 13.11 12.94 -13.31
CA ARG A 76 12.51 12.33 -14.50
C ARG A 76 11.19 13.01 -14.91
N GLY A 77 10.71 13.98 -14.13
CA GLY A 77 9.46 14.72 -14.36
C GLY A 77 8.53 14.71 -13.14
N GLY A 78 7.32 15.25 -13.29
CA GLY A 78 6.32 15.33 -12.21
C GLY A 78 6.30 16.67 -11.48
N ASN A 79 5.40 16.80 -10.50
CA ASN A 79 5.29 18.02 -9.69
C ASN A 79 6.02 17.84 -8.34
N THR A 80 6.75 18.86 -7.90
CA THR A 80 7.47 18.84 -6.61
C THR A 80 6.55 18.73 -5.40
N ALA A 81 5.27 19.03 -5.56
CA ALA A 81 4.24 18.85 -4.54
C ALA A 81 3.77 17.39 -4.40
N ASP A 82 3.96 16.54 -5.42
CA ASP A 82 3.39 15.17 -5.46
C ASP A 82 3.87 14.30 -4.28
N PRO A 83 5.17 14.21 -3.95
CA PRO A 83 5.62 13.45 -2.79
C PRO A 83 4.95 13.85 -1.47
N TRP A 84 4.74 15.16 -1.27
CA TRP A 84 4.21 15.72 -0.04
C TRP A 84 2.71 15.45 0.09
N LEU A 85 1.96 15.63 -1.00
CA LEU A 85 0.54 15.32 -1.04
C LEU A 85 0.31 13.83 -0.80
N LEU A 86 1.09 12.97 -1.46
CA LEU A 86 1.02 11.52 -1.26
C LEU A 86 1.36 11.16 0.20
N LEU A 87 2.42 11.71 0.78
CA LEU A 87 2.76 11.45 2.17
C LEU A 87 1.66 11.90 3.15
N ALA A 88 1.03 13.05 2.90
CA ALA A 88 -0.10 13.52 3.69
C ALA A 88 -1.29 12.54 3.63
N LEU A 89 -1.61 12.02 2.44
CA LEU A 89 -2.64 11.00 2.27
C LEU A 89 -2.28 9.68 2.99
N SER A 90 -1.00 9.27 2.95
CA SER A 90 -0.52 8.13 3.72
C SER A 90 -0.71 8.33 5.23
N ALA A 91 -0.45 9.54 5.74
CA ALA A 91 -0.68 9.87 7.15
C ALA A 91 -2.16 9.74 7.55
N VAL A 92 -3.07 10.24 6.71
CA VAL A 92 -4.53 10.08 6.91
C VAL A 92 -4.91 8.59 6.93
N GLY A 93 -4.40 7.81 5.97
CA GLY A 93 -4.61 6.36 5.93
C GLY A 93 -4.09 5.67 7.20
N ALA A 94 -2.90 6.06 7.68
CA ALA A 94 -2.28 5.48 8.88
C ALA A 94 -3.10 5.76 10.13
N VAL A 95 -3.66 6.97 10.27
CA VAL A 95 -4.63 7.29 11.32
C VAL A 95 -5.83 6.35 11.23
N GLY A 96 -6.37 6.13 10.01
CA GLY A 96 -7.45 5.18 9.77
C GLY A 96 -7.13 3.75 10.25
N VAL A 97 -5.94 3.24 9.92
CA VAL A 97 -5.46 1.92 10.38
C VAL A 97 -5.44 1.85 11.91
N VAL A 98 -4.82 2.85 12.56
CA VAL A 98 -4.69 2.89 14.03
C VAL A 98 -6.07 2.92 14.70
N LEU A 99 -6.98 3.75 14.21
CA LEU A 99 -8.34 3.84 14.74
C LEU A 99 -9.09 2.52 14.56
N ARG A 100 -8.98 1.87 13.39
CA ARG A 100 -9.64 0.58 13.14
C ARG A 100 -9.12 -0.52 14.03
N VAL A 101 -7.80 -0.67 14.16
CA VAL A 101 -7.18 -1.67 15.04
C VAL A 101 -7.60 -1.46 16.50
N ARG A 102 -7.62 -0.20 16.98
CA ARG A 102 -8.13 0.12 18.33
C ARG A 102 -9.59 -0.26 18.51
N GLN A 103 -10.44 -0.02 17.50
CA GLN A 103 -11.85 -0.40 17.54
C GLN A 103 -12.04 -1.93 17.65
N LEU A 104 -11.26 -2.71 16.90
CA LEU A 104 -11.30 -4.18 16.95
C LEU A 104 -10.87 -4.72 18.32
N GLY A 105 -9.82 -4.16 18.91
CA GLY A 105 -9.36 -4.54 20.26
C GLY A 105 -10.40 -4.23 21.35
N ARG A 106 -11.09 -3.09 21.25
CA ARG A 106 -12.19 -2.74 22.17
C ARG A 106 -13.37 -3.70 22.08
N ARG A 107 -13.78 -4.08 20.87
CA ARG A 107 -14.87 -5.05 20.64
C ARG A 107 -14.54 -6.42 21.22
N SER A 108 -13.33 -6.90 21.00
CA SER A 108 -12.88 -8.21 21.50
C SER A 108 -12.92 -8.25 23.03
N ARG A 109 -12.43 -7.20 23.70
CA ARG A 109 -12.46 -7.09 25.17
C ARG A 109 -13.88 -7.05 25.74
N MET A 110 -14.80 -6.33 25.08
CA MET A 110 -16.21 -6.31 25.51
C MET A 110 -16.86 -7.69 25.42
N GLN A 111 -16.60 -8.45 24.36
CA GLN A 111 -17.13 -9.82 24.20
C GLN A 111 -16.61 -10.77 25.30
N GLU A 112 -15.36 -10.62 25.72
CA GLU A 112 -14.79 -11.41 26.83
C GLU A 112 -15.48 -11.08 28.17
N THR A 113 -15.72 -9.78 28.45
CA THR A 113 -16.39 -9.36 29.68
C THR A 113 -17.88 -9.76 29.75
N THR A 114 -18.59 -9.82 28.62
CA THR A 114 -20.00 -10.20 28.59
C THR A 114 -20.22 -11.70 28.38
N GLY A 115 -19.26 -12.41 27.78
CA GLY A 115 -19.30 -13.85 27.53
C GLY A 115 -18.81 -14.71 28.69
N GLY A 116 -18.04 -14.16 29.63
CA GLY A 116 -17.56 -14.85 30.84
C GLY A 116 -18.63 -15.17 31.89
N GLY A 117 -19.88 -14.73 31.67
CA GLY A 117 -21.04 -15.10 32.47
C GLY A 117 -21.83 -16.23 31.82
N ARG A 118 -21.31 -17.46 31.82
CA ARG A 118 -22.15 -18.66 31.70
C ARG A 118 -21.83 -19.60 32.87
N PRO A 119 -22.85 -20.15 33.55
CA PRO A 119 -22.71 -21.01 34.73
C PRO A 119 -22.02 -22.34 34.41
#